data_AF-A0A1M2UX93-F1
#
_entry.id   AF-A0A1M2UX93-F1
#
_cell.length_a   1.000
_cell.length_b   1.000
_cell.length_c   1.000
_cell.angle_alpha   90.00
_cell.angle_beta   90.00
_cell.angle_gamma   90.00
#
_symmetry.space_group_name_H-M   'P 1'
#
loop_
_entity.id
_entity.type
_entity.pdbx_description
1 polymer ?
#
loop_
_entity_poly.entity_id
_entity_poly.type
_entity_poly.pdbx_seq_one_letter_code
_entity_poly.pdbx_strand_id
1 'polypeptide(L)'
;MFQPYKNGVQVTDEQLARLSVGMPASEVEQLIGYPPEIENSSSGEIWSYPYSEIPHFGQNINETTIVRFDAAGKLTKAYKTNTRASASGNPLLDAANGLQ
;
A
#
# COMPACT_ATOMS: atom_id res chain seq x y z
N MET A 1 22.11 -18.60 -11.78
CA MET A 1 21.14 -18.34 -10.67
C MET A 1 20.13 -17.34 -11.22
N PHE A 2 18.87 -17.74 -11.42
CA PHE A 2 17.83 -16.86 -11.95
C PHE A 2 16.92 -16.42 -10.80
N GLN A 3 17.27 -15.30 -10.17
CA GLN A 3 16.46 -14.75 -9.09
C GLN A 3 15.33 -13.88 -9.70
N PRO A 4 14.09 -13.97 -9.19
CA PRO A 4 13.02 -13.08 -9.62
C PRO A 4 13.40 -11.62 -9.35
N TYR A 5 13.09 -10.73 -10.29
CA TYR A 5 13.35 -9.30 -10.10
C TYR A 5 12.28 -8.73 -9.18
N LYS A 6 12.69 -8.35 -7.98
CA LYS A 6 11.83 -7.69 -6.98
C LYS A 6 12.27 -6.24 -6.84
N ASN A 7 11.30 -5.33 -6.80
CA ASN A 7 11.53 -3.92 -6.63
C ASN A 7 10.52 -3.36 -5.61
N GLY A 8 11.02 -2.58 -4.65
CA GLY A 8 10.19 -1.94 -3.61
C GLY A 8 9.95 -2.79 -2.37
N VAL A 9 8.96 -2.37 -1.56
CA VAL A 9 8.66 -2.95 -0.25
C VAL A 9 7.33 -3.69 -0.32
N GLN A 10 7.37 -5.01 -0.13
CA GLN A 10 6.17 -5.81 -0.05
C GLN A 10 5.55 -5.68 1.35
N VAL A 11 4.37 -5.10 1.44
CA VAL A 11 3.54 -5.18 2.65
C VAL A 11 2.63 -6.39 2.49
N THR A 12 2.71 -7.36 3.40
CA THR A 12 1.86 -8.56 3.34
C THR A 12 0.43 -8.27 3.78
N ASP A 13 -0.53 -9.12 3.39
CA ASP A 13 -1.91 -9.00 3.86
C ASP A 13 -2.03 -9.13 5.39
N GLU A 14 -1.18 -9.96 6.01
CA GLU A 14 -1.10 -10.05 7.48
C GLU A 14 -0.60 -8.75 8.11
N GLN A 15 0.39 -8.09 7.51
CA GLN A 15 0.88 -6.80 7.96
C GLN A 15 -0.20 -5.72 7.81
N LEU A 16 -0.89 -5.70 6.67
CA LEU A 16 -1.97 -4.75 6.40
C LEU A 16 -3.15 -4.95 7.36
N ALA A 17 -3.54 -6.20 7.63
CA ALA A 17 -4.64 -6.54 8.52
C ALA A 17 -4.37 -6.16 10.00
N ARG A 18 -3.09 -6.03 10.38
CA ARG A 18 -2.71 -5.54 11.71
C ARG A 18 -2.86 -4.02 11.84
N LEU A 19 -2.91 -3.29 10.73
CA LEU A 19 -3.08 -1.84 10.76
C LEU A 19 -4.52 -1.47 11.11
N SER A 20 -4.68 -0.58 12.10
CA SER A 20 -5.98 -0.13 12.57
C SER A 20 -6.09 1.38 12.60
N VAL A 21 -7.27 1.88 12.25
CA VAL A 21 -7.57 3.32 12.33
C VAL A 21 -7.27 3.84 13.74
N GLY A 22 -6.56 4.98 13.82
CA GLY A 22 -6.10 5.58 15.07
C GLY A 22 -4.68 5.18 15.49
N MET A 23 -4.04 4.20 14.84
CA MET A 23 -2.63 3.89 15.09
C MET A 23 -1.74 5.08 14.76
N PRO A 24 -0.76 5.44 15.61
CA PRO A 24 0.22 6.47 15.29
C PRO A 24 1.16 5.99 14.17
N ALA A 25 1.66 6.92 13.35
CA ALA A 25 2.62 6.62 12.28
C ALA A 25 3.85 5.83 12.77
N SER A 26 4.34 6.09 13.99
CA SER A 26 5.44 5.34 14.60
C SER A 26 5.13 3.88 14.86
N GLU A 27 3.89 3.53 15.18
CA GLU A 27 3.47 2.13 15.37
C GLU A 27 3.30 1.43 14.02
N VAL A 28 2.78 2.15 13.02
CA VAL A 28 2.74 1.64 11.65
C VAL A 28 4.14 1.35 11.13
N GLU A 29 5.09 2.27 11.33
CA GLU A 29 6.50 2.09 10.97
C GLU A 29 7.11 0.84 11.63
N GLN A 30 6.80 0.57 12.89
CA GLN A 30 7.27 -0.63 13.58
C GLN A 30 6.69 -1.93 12.99
N LEU A 31 5.47 -1.88 12.45
CA LEU A 31 4.79 -3.06 11.88
C LEU A 31 5.22 -3.36 10.45
N ILE A 32 5.36 -2.33 9.61
CA ILE A 32 5.56 -2.50 8.16
C ILE A 32 6.83 -1.82 7.62
N GLY A 33 7.58 -1.14 8.48
CA GLY A 33 8.77 -0.38 8.12
C GLY A 33 8.47 1.02 7.61
N TYR A 34 9.53 1.80 7.42
CA TYR A 34 9.45 3.14 6.84
C TYR A 34 9.16 3.06 5.33
N PRO A 35 8.26 3.90 4.79
CA PRO A 35 7.89 3.86 3.38
C PRO A 35 9.03 4.40 2.49
N PRO A 36 9.15 3.89 1.25
CA PRO A 36 10.03 4.48 0.25
C PRO A 36 9.51 5.83 -0.27
N GLU A 37 8.20 6.08 -0.22
CA GLU A 37 7.57 7.29 -0.73
C GLU A 37 6.61 7.88 0.32
N ILE A 38 6.78 9.17 0.60
CA ILE A 38 5.94 9.94 1.52
C ILE A 38 5.43 11.18 0.81
N GLU A 39 4.12 11.37 0.84
CA GLU A 39 3.46 12.57 0.38
C GLU A 39 2.81 13.30 1.56
N ASN A 40 3.28 14.51 1.83
CA ASN A 40 2.77 15.37 2.89
C ASN A 40 1.76 16.38 2.34
N SER A 41 0.62 16.53 3.01
CA SER A 41 -0.42 17.48 2.66
C SER A 41 -0.94 18.20 3.89
N SER A 42 -1.68 19.30 3.71
CA SER A 42 -2.35 19.99 4.82
C SER A 42 -3.40 19.12 5.54
N SER A 43 -3.86 18.04 4.89
CA SER A 43 -4.84 17.10 5.45
C SER A 43 -4.20 15.93 6.20
N GLY A 44 -2.85 15.83 6.18
CA GLY A 44 -2.10 14.72 6.74
C GLY A 44 -1.09 14.14 5.75
N GLU A 45 -0.62 12.94 6.06
CA GLU A 45 0.50 12.30 5.38
C GLU A 45 0.03 11.02 4.68
N ILE A 46 0.63 10.69 3.54
CA ILE A 46 0.36 9.47 2.79
C ILE A 46 1.68 8.74 2.60
N TRP A 47 1.73 7.50 3.05
CA TRP A 47 2.85 6.59 2.89
C TRP A 47 2.52 5.58 1.79
N SER A 48 3.44 5.45 0.85
CA SER A 48 3.29 4.59 -0.32
C SER A 48 4.40 3.55 -0.34
N TYR A 49 4.01 2.29 -0.44
CA TYR A 49 4.88 1.13 -0.53
C TYR A 49 4.63 0.44 -1.88
N PRO A 50 5.21 0.94 -2.98
CA PRO A 50 5.20 0.24 -4.26
C PRO A 50 5.98 -1.07 -4.12
N TYR A 51 5.42 -2.13 -4.69
CA TYR A 51 6.02 -3.44 -4.83
C TYR A 51 5.80 -3.93 -6.25
N SER A 52 6.87 -4.37 -6.89
CA SER A 52 6.81 -4.99 -8.21
C SER A 52 7.65 -6.26 -8.20
N GLU A 53 7.08 -7.35 -8.68
CA GLU A 53 7.76 -8.62 -8.86
C GLU A 53 7.51 -9.12 -10.28
N ILE A 54 8.61 -9.39 -11.00
CA ILE A 54 8.59 -10.00 -12.33
C ILE A 54 9.10 -11.43 -12.15
N PRO A 55 8.21 -12.41 -11.96
CA PRO A 55 8.60 -13.81 -11.86
C PRO A 55 8.99 -14.34 -13.25
N HIS A 56 9.85 -15.37 -13.28
CA HIS A 56 10.26 -16.00 -14.54
C HIS A 56 9.13 -16.81 -15.20
N PHE A 57 8.20 -17.30 -14.39
CA PHE A 57 6.97 -17.96 -14.79
C PHE A 57 5.82 -17.38 -13.97
N GLY A 58 4.75 -16.95 -14.62
CA GLY A 58 3.56 -16.40 -13.96
C GLY A 58 3.25 -14.97 -14.37
N GLN A 59 2.32 -14.36 -13.65
CA GLN A 59 1.91 -12.97 -13.88
C GLN A 59 2.81 -12.02 -13.08
N ASN A 60 3.10 -10.85 -13.68
CA ASN A 60 3.80 -9.79 -12.98
C ASN A 60 2.93 -9.27 -11.83
N ILE A 61 3.53 -9.14 -10.66
CA ILE A 61 2.89 -8.50 -9.51
C ILE A 61 3.29 -7.04 -9.55
N ASN A 62 2.31 -6.15 -9.50
CA ASN A 62 2.54 -4.72 -9.32
C ASN A 62 1.45 -4.19 -8.41
N GLU A 63 1.82 -3.92 -7.17
CA GLU A 63 0.92 -3.51 -6.10
C GLU A 63 1.56 -2.35 -5.35
N THR A 64 0.77 -1.37 -4.97
CA THR A 64 1.19 -0.33 -4.03
C THR A 64 0.32 -0.42 -2.79
N THR A 65 0.94 -0.52 -1.62
CA THR A 65 0.21 -0.34 -0.36
C THR A 65 0.23 1.14 0.01
N ILE A 66 -0.96 1.68 0.27
CA ILE A 66 -1.17 3.08 0.67
C ILE A 66 -1.62 3.11 2.11
N VAL A 67 -0.95 3.92 2.92
CA VAL A 67 -1.30 4.20 4.31
C VAL A 67 -1.49 5.69 4.47
N ARG A 68 -2.65 6.12 4.97
CA ARG A 68 -3.02 7.53 5.12
C ARG A 68 -3.10 7.92 6.57
N PHE A 69 -2.48 9.03 6.92
CA PHE A 69 -2.53 9.64 8.23
C PHE A 69 -3.30 10.95 8.15
N ASP A 70 -3.96 11.32 9.24
CA ASP A 70 -4.48 12.67 9.41
C ASP A 70 -3.36 13.66 9.80
N ALA A 71 -3.70 14.94 9.92
CA ALA A 71 -2.78 15.97 10.38
C ALA A 71 -2.26 15.77 11.81
N ALA A 72 -2.86 14.86 12.60
CA ALA A 72 -2.39 14.46 13.93
C ALA A 72 -1.46 13.24 13.89
N GLY A 73 -1.11 12.73 12.70
CA GLY A 73 -0.23 11.57 12.52
C GLY A 73 -0.89 10.24 12.87
N LYS A 74 -2.24 10.19 12.83
CA LYS A 74 -3.03 8.99 13.15
C LYS A 74 -3.54 8.33 11.87
N LEU A 75 -3.42 7.02 11.80
CA LEU A 75 -3.85 6.20 10.68
C LEU A 75 -5.36 6.40 10.46
N THR A 76 -5.74 6.82 9.25
CA THR A 76 -7.13 6.98 8.83
C THR A 76 -7.55 5.88 7.86
N LYS A 77 -6.61 5.37 7.05
CA LYS A 77 -6.88 4.32 6.07
C LYS A 77 -5.61 3.59 5.65
N ALA A 78 -5.69 2.28 5.48
CA ALA A 78 -4.64 1.49 4.82
C ALA A 78 -5.28 0.54 3.79
N TYR A 79 -4.70 0.44 2.59
CA TYR A 79 -5.21 -0.42 1.53
C TYR A 79 -4.15 -0.71 0.46
N LYS A 80 -4.30 -1.84 -0.24
CA LYS A 80 -3.51 -2.19 -1.43
C LYS A 80 -4.21 -1.70 -2.70
N THR A 81 -3.44 -1.35 -3.71
CA THR A 81 -3.94 -1.01 -5.04
C THR A 81 -3.05 -1.63 -6.12
N ASN A 82 -3.66 -2.21 -7.15
CA ASN A 82 -2.97 -2.89 -8.25
C ASN A 82 -2.75 -1.99 -9.48
N THR A 83 -2.91 -0.68 -9.31
CA THR A 83 -2.92 0.28 -10.40
C THR A 83 -1.77 1.25 -10.26
N ARG A 84 -0.93 1.35 -11.31
CA ARG A 84 -0.33 2.65 -11.67
C ARG A 84 -1.46 3.66 -11.56
N ALA A 85 -1.37 4.55 -10.57
CA ALA A 85 -2.42 5.46 -10.15
C ALA A 85 -3.22 6.02 -11.34
N SER A 86 -4.32 5.35 -11.67
CA SER A 86 -5.41 5.97 -12.41
C SER A 86 -6.40 6.37 -11.34
N ALA A 87 -6.49 7.69 -11.18
CA ALA A 87 -7.25 8.36 -10.15
C ALA A 87 -8.72 7.91 -10.13
N SER A 88 -9.03 6.93 -9.29
CA SER A 88 -10.39 6.70 -8.83
C SER A 88 -10.33 5.99 -7.50
N GLY A 89 -10.23 6.77 -6.42
CA GLY A 89 -10.27 6.31 -5.02
C GLY A 89 -11.65 5.79 -4.60
N ASN A 90 -12.28 4.94 -5.41
CA ASN A 90 -13.59 4.35 -5.15
C ASN A 90 -13.46 2.84 -4.96
N PRO A 91 -13.45 2.32 -3.72
CA PRO A 91 -13.48 0.88 -3.44
C PRO A 91 -14.75 0.19 -3.99
N LEU A 92 -15.76 0.95 -4.41
CA LEU A 92 -16.96 0.43 -5.07
C LEU A 92 -16.71 0.02 -6.54
N LEU A 93 -15.67 0.53 -7.21
CA LEU A 93 -15.32 0.12 -8.58
C LEU A 93 -14.58 -1.22 -8.63
N ASP A 94 -13.87 -1.59 -7.56
CA ASP A 94 -13.19 -2.89 -7.44
C ASP A 94 -14.21 -4.02 -7.21
N ALA A 95 -15.21 -3.78 -6.36
CA ALA A 95 -16.32 -4.71 -6.14
C ALA A 95 -17.23 -4.88 -7.37
N ALA A 96 -17.30 -3.87 -8.26
CA ALA A 96 -18.11 -3.91 -9.47
C ALA A 96 -17.46 -4.64 -10.65
N ASN A 97 -16.13 -4.82 -10.66
CA ASN A 97 -15.42 -5.61 -11.67
C ASN A 97 -15.15 -7.07 -11.22
N GLY A 98 -15.55 -7.44 -10.01
CA GLY A 98 -15.43 -8.79 -9.46
C GLY A 98 -16.63 -9.72 -9.68
N LEU A 99 -17.55 -9.36 -10.58
CA LEU A 99 -18.60 -10.26 -11.04
C LEU A 99 -18.53 -10.38 -12.56
N GLN A 100 -17.79 -11.37 -13.05
CA GLN A 100 -18.19 -12.29 -14.13
C GLN A 100 -17.23 -13.47 -14.21
#